data_AF-A0A3C1B9B6-F1
#
_entry.id   AF-A0A3C1B9B6-F1
#
_cell.length_a   1.000
_cell.length_b   1.000
_cell.length_c   1.000
_cell.angle_alpha   90.00
_cell.angle_beta   90.00
_cell.angle_gamma   90.00
#
_symmetry.space_group_name_H-M   'P 1'
#
loop_
_entity.id
_entity.type
_entity.pdbx_description
1 polymer ?
#
loop_
_entity_poly.entity_id
_entity_poly.type
_entity_poly.pdbx_seq_one_letter_code
_entity_poly.pdbx_strand_id
1 'polypeptide(L)'
;MSRISDFRRKMLSGEPLAGTFLKTPHYIMIEILAQSGLDFLCLDAEHAPFDRAAMDQCIAVATALDFPILIRVGDGSEREILQALDYG
;
A
#
# COMPACT_ATOMS: atom_id res chain seq x y z
N MET A 1 4.07 12.42 14.51
CA MET A 1 3.17 11.26 14.37
C MET A 1 3.56 10.56 13.07
N SER A 2 3.49 9.23 13.02
CA SER A 2 3.84 8.48 11.80
C SER A 2 2.75 8.73 10.75
N ARG A 3 3.14 8.89 9.49
CA ARG A 3 2.22 9.06 8.35
C ARG A 3 1.25 7.88 8.27
N ILE A 4 1.73 6.66 8.50
CA ILE A 4 0.89 5.44 8.54
C ILE A 4 -0.18 5.55 9.64
N SER A 5 0.22 5.90 10.87
CA SER A 5 -0.72 6.03 11.99
C SER A 5 -1.76 7.15 11.79
N ASP A 6 -1.38 8.22 11.09
CA ASP A 6 -2.26 9.36 10.81
C ASP A 6 -3.17 9.17 9.60
N PHE A 7 -2.83 8.24 8.70
CA PHE A 7 -3.50 8.10 7.41
C PHE A 7 -5.01 7.89 7.53
N ARG A 8 -5.43 6.98 8.42
CA ARG A 8 -6.86 6.71 8.67
C ARG A 8 -7.60 7.96 9.14
N ARG A 9 -6.99 8.76 10.02
CA ARG A 9 -7.57 10.01 10.52
C ARG A 9 -7.80 11.01 9.39
N LYS A 10 -6.78 11.22 8.55
CA LYS A 10 -6.87 12.14 7.40
C LYS A 10 -7.95 11.71 6.39
N MET A 11 -8.01 10.41 6.09
CA MET A 11 -9.01 9.86 5.19
C MET A 11 -10.44 10.06 5.75
N LEU A 12 -10.65 9.79 7.04
CA LEU A 12 -11.94 9.96 7.69
C LEU A 12 -12.35 11.43 7.86
N SER A 13 -11.40 12.37 7.92
CA SER A 13 -11.71 13.80 7.96
C SER A 13 -12.11 14.39 6.60
N GLY A 14 -12.00 13.61 5.50
CA GLY A 14 -12.24 14.11 4.15
C GLY A 14 -11.15 15.06 3.65
N GLU A 15 -9.95 15.00 4.24
CA GLU A 15 -8.79 15.72 3.69
C GLU A 15 -8.52 15.19 2.27
N PRO A 16 -8.30 16.06 1.27
CA PRO A 16 -7.89 15.60 -0.05
C PRO A 16 -6.55 14.87 0.03
N LEU A 17 -6.53 13.60 -0.36
CA LEU A 17 -5.34 12.75 -0.39
C LEU A 17 -5.03 12.31 -1.82
N ALA A 18 -3.80 12.51 -2.26
CA ALA A 18 -3.32 12.10 -3.58
C ALA A 18 -2.56 10.77 -3.49
N GLY A 19 -3.04 9.76 -4.20
CA GLY A 19 -2.38 8.47 -4.32
C GLY A 19 -2.43 7.95 -5.75
N THR A 20 -1.65 6.90 -6.03
CA THR A 20 -1.67 6.22 -7.32
C THR A 20 -1.70 4.71 -7.16
N PHE A 21 -2.15 4.02 -8.22
CA PHE A 21 -2.00 2.58 -8.33
C PHE A 21 -0.55 2.23 -8.68
N LEU A 22 0.01 1.24 -7.97
CA LEU A 22 1.24 0.59 -8.36
C LEU A 22 0.91 -0.76 -8.99
N LYS A 23 1.27 -0.90 -10.27
CA LYS A 23 1.06 -2.12 -11.07
C LYS A 23 2.34 -2.94 -11.26
N THR A 24 3.50 -2.36 -10.94
CA THR A 24 4.79 -3.04 -11.07
C THR A 24 5.16 -3.65 -9.71
N PRO A 25 5.21 -4.98 -9.57
CA PRO A 25 5.38 -5.66 -8.29
C PRO A 25 6.85 -5.69 -7.85
N HIS A 26 7.41 -4.52 -7.54
CA HIS A 26 8.81 -4.40 -7.16
C HIS A 26 9.03 -3.29 -6.12
N TYR A 27 9.71 -3.61 -5.03
CA TYR A 27 9.91 -2.72 -3.88
C TYR A 27 10.64 -1.41 -4.22
N ILE A 28 11.57 -1.43 -5.19
CA ILE A 28 12.21 -0.19 -5.71
C ILE A 28 11.18 0.87 -6.12
N MET A 29 10.02 0.47 -6.63
CA MET A 29 8.96 1.42 -6.96
C MET A 29 8.42 2.14 -5.72
N ILE A 30 8.37 1.46 -4.58
CA ILE A 30 8.00 2.07 -3.28
C ILE A 30 9.03 3.12 -2.88
N GLU A 31 10.33 2.82 -2.98
CA GLU A 31 11.41 3.75 -2.63
C GLU A 31 11.37 5.03 -3.46
N ILE A 32 11.11 4.90 -4.77
CA ILE A 32 10.99 6.02 -5.69
C ILE A 32 9.73 6.83 -5.38
N LEU A 33 8.58 6.16 -5.28
CA LEU A 33 7.28 6.83 -5.11
C LEU A 33 7.11 7.44 -3.72
N ALA A 34 7.77 6.92 -2.69
CA ALA A 34 7.79 7.54 -1.36
C ALA A 34 8.37 8.97 -1.38
N GLN A 35 9.21 9.28 -2.37
CA GLN A 35 9.82 10.61 -2.56
C GLN A 35 9.00 11.53 -3.48
N SER A 36 7.88 11.05 -4.04
CA SER A 36 7.10 11.80 -5.04
C SER A 36 6.16 12.87 -4.47
N GLY A 37 5.99 12.92 -3.16
CA GLY A 37 5.01 13.78 -2.49
C GLY A 37 3.58 13.22 -2.45
N LEU A 38 3.36 11.99 -2.94
CA LEU A 38 2.10 11.28 -2.76
C LEU A 38 1.81 11.00 -1.27
N ASP A 39 0.53 10.96 -0.92
CA ASP A 39 0.05 10.65 0.42
C ASP A 39 0.04 9.15 0.70
N PHE A 40 -0.24 8.34 -0.32
CA PHE A 40 -0.29 6.87 -0.23
C PHE A 40 -0.10 6.19 -1.59
N LEU A 41 0.10 4.87 -1.59
CA LEU A 41 -0.01 4.02 -2.79
C LEU A 41 -1.08 2.95 -2.64
N CYS A 42 -1.68 2.56 -3.76
CA CYS A 42 -2.58 1.40 -3.84
C CYS A 42 -1.89 0.27 -4.61
N LEU A 43 -1.48 -0.79 -3.93
CA LEU A 43 -0.92 -2.00 -4.56
C LEU A 43 -2.04 -2.81 -5.17
N ASP A 44 -1.94 -3.07 -6.47
CA ASP A 44 -3.01 -3.71 -7.21
C ASP A 44 -2.86 -5.24 -7.29
N ALA A 45 -3.26 -5.96 -6.25
CA ALA A 45 -3.24 -7.43 -6.28
C ALA A 45 -4.35 -8.04 -7.16
N GLU A 46 -5.30 -7.24 -7.67
CA GLU A 46 -6.41 -7.72 -8.50
C GLU A 46 -6.03 -7.92 -9.97
N HIS A 47 -5.24 -6.99 -10.53
CA HIS A 47 -4.91 -7.01 -11.95
C HIS A 47 -3.42 -6.91 -12.26
N ALA A 48 -2.57 -6.68 -11.26
CA ALA A 48 -1.13 -6.74 -11.44
C ALA A 48 -0.57 -8.07 -10.89
N PRO A 49 0.58 -8.53 -11.41
CA PRO A 49 1.15 -9.83 -11.05
C PRO A 49 1.90 -9.78 -9.71
N PHE A 50 1.25 -9.31 -8.64
CA PHE A 50 1.79 -9.40 -7.29
C PHE A 50 1.67 -10.84 -6.79
N ASP A 51 2.81 -11.48 -6.57
CA ASP A 51 2.85 -12.68 -5.73
C ASP A 51 3.06 -12.31 -4.25
N ARG A 52 3.11 -13.33 -3.39
CA ARG A 52 3.26 -13.12 -1.94
C ARG A 52 4.58 -12.47 -1.56
N ALA A 53 5.66 -12.85 -2.23
CA ALA A 53 6.99 -12.34 -1.90
C ALA A 53 7.14 -10.87 -2.33
N ALA A 54 6.64 -10.52 -3.50
CA ALA A 54 6.62 -9.14 -3.98
C ALA A 54 5.75 -8.25 -3.11
N MET A 55 4.58 -8.73 -2.66
CA MET A 55 3.72 -7.98 -1.73
C MET A 55 4.42 -7.74 -0.39
N ASP A 56 4.94 -8.81 0.24
CA ASP A 56 5.67 -8.74 1.51
C ASP A 56 6.86 -7.76 1.45
N GLN A 57 7.66 -7.83 0.38
CA GLN A 57 8.77 -6.90 0.15
C GLN A 57 8.32 -5.44 -0.01
N CYS A 58 7.23 -5.21 -0.76
CA CYS A 58 6.70 -3.86 -0.94
C CYS A 58 6.18 -3.27 0.37
N ILE A 59 5.46 -4.06 1.17
CA ILE A 59 4.94 -3.64 2.47
C ILE A 59 6.08 -3.41 3.46
N ALA A 60 7.10 -4.27 3.51
CA ALA A 60 8.26 -4.10 4.36
C ALA A 60 8.99 -2.78 4.09
N VAL A 61 9.24 -2.45 2.81
CA VAL A 61 9.88 -1.19 2.42
C VAL A 61 8.98 0.01 2.69
N ALA A 62 7.68 -0.08 2.42
CA ALA A 62 6.74 1.01 2.71
C ALA A 62 6.68 1.33 4.21
N THR A 63 6.62 0.30 5.05
CA THR A 63 6.64 0.43 6.51
C THR A 63 7.95 1.05 7.00
N ALA A 64 9.09 0.62 6.47
CA ALA A 64 10.39 1.20 6.81
C ALA A 64 10.51 2.69 6.45
N LEU A 65 9.81 3.13 5.40
CA LEU A 65 9.76 4.52 4.93
C LEU A 65 8.61 5.34 5.53
N ASP A 66 7.82 4.76 6.44
CA ASP A 66 6.59 5.37 6.97
C ASP A 66 5.69 5.90 5.84
N PHE A 67 5.47 5.09 4.80
CA PHE A 67 4.68 5.47 3.64
C PHE A 67 3.37 4.68 3.58
N PRO A 68 2.19 5.33 3.71
CA PRO A 68 0.91 4.62 3.73
C PRO A 68 0.62 3.81 2.47
N ILE A 69 0.14 2.57 2.65
CA ILE A 69 -0.25 1.66 1.58
C ILE A 69 -1.70 1.24 1.75
N LEU A 70 -2.40 1.10 0.63
CA LEU A 70 -3.63 0.34 0.48
C LEU A 70 -3.36 -0.87 -0.42
N ILE A 71 -4.02 -1.99 -0.15
CA ILE A 71 -3.99 -3.17 -1.01
C ILE A 71 -5.38 -3.33 -1.64
N ARG A 72 -5.44 -3.31 -2.97
CA ARG A 72 -6.62 -3.77 -3.69
C ARG A 72 -6.52 -5.28 -3.84
N VAL A 73 -7.20 -5.99 -2.95
CA VAL A 73 -7.28 -7.46 -2.93
C VAL A 73 -7.89 -8.00 -4.22
N GLY A 74 -7.56 -9.26 -4.56
CA GLY A 74 -8.02 -9.87 -5.80
C GLY A 74 -9.52 -10.17 -5.84
N ASP A 75 -10.11 -10.44 -4.68
CA ASP A 75 -11.56 -10.52 -4.49
C ASP A 75 -11.94 -10.19 -3.04
N GLY A 76 -13.24 -10.20 -2.75
CA GLY A 76 -13.78 -9.94 -1.42
C GLY A 76 -13.77 -11.16 -0.48
N SER A 77 -13.02 -12.22 -0.78
CA SER A 77 -12.98 -13.40 0.07
C SER A 77 -12.26 -13.12 1.39
N GLU A 78 -12.71 -13.77 2.46
CA GLU A 78 -12.08 -13.68 3.78
C GLU A 78 -10.60 -14.06 3.73
N ARG A 79 -10.23 -14.99 2.84
CA ARG A 79 -8.85 -15.42 2.62
C ARG A 79 -7.98 -14.29 2.09
N GLU A 80 -8.40 -13.60 1.03
CA GLU A 80 -7.61 -12.52 0.43
C GLU A 80 -7.50 -11.32 1.39
N ILE A 81 -8.59 -11.01 2.12
CA ILE A 81 -8.58 -9.97 3.14
C ILE A 81 -7.63 -10.33 4.29
N LEU A 82 -7.73 -11.55 4.84
CA LEU A 82 -6.85 -11.99 5.93
C LEU A 82 -5.38 -11.98 5.49
N GLN A 83 -5.09 -12.50 4.29
CA GLN A 83 -3.73 -12.51 3.76
C GLN A 83 -3.19 -11.08 3.57
N ALA A 84 -4.01 -10.12 3.13
CA ALA A 84 -3.61 -8.73 3.02
C ALA A 84 -3.27 -8.12 4.40
N LEU A 85 -4.06 -8.43 5.43
CA LEU A 85 -3.84 -7.97 6.81
C LEU A 85 -2.60 -8.61 7.46
N ASP A 86 -2.24 -9.83 7.07
CA ASP A 86 -1.07 -10.53 7.61
C ASP A 86 0.27 -9.90 7.16
N TYR A 87 0.29 -9.13 6.06
CA TYR A 87 1.50 -8.43 5.63
C TYR A 87 1.85 -7.20 6.50
N GLY A 88 0.89 -6.64 7.25
CA GLY A 88 1.05 -5.45 8.10
C GLY A 88 0.08 -4.32 7.76
#